data_AF-A0AA94EKS1-F1
#
_entry.id   AF-A0AA94EKS1-F1
#
_cell.length_a   1.000
_cell.length_b   1.000
_cell.length_c   1.000
_cell.angle_alpha   90.00
_cell.angle_beta   90.00
_cell.angle_gamma   90.00
#
_symmetry.space_group_name_H-M   'P 1'
#
loop_
_entity.id
_entity.type
_entity.pdbx_description
1 polymer ?
#
loop_
_entity_poly.entity_id
_entity_poly.type
_entity_poly.pdbx_seq_one_letter_code
_entity_poly.pdbx_strand_id
1 'polypeptide(L)'
;MSLININNNSFTVNLYVDGLPVVLSQQRLKQRLRDSRIIRQERLDVEVALASREGSDFLTLADHEDDKPLLLRFTPQGNKYVIQTILKGDYDQGYLAISQSARHVFVGDVALGSQFTLVKHDVENARFSDLDKGPCHVALAAEGRNAIYLASENGKRYFKDVDPNMSQHDAFNNTPVTFVLKVIDRPEEG
;
A
#
# COMPACT_ATOMS: atom_id res chain seq x y z
N MET A 1 15.94 -25.01 -14.67
CA MET A 1 15.80 -23.55 -14.55
C MET A 1 14.46 -23.16 -15.17
N SER A 2 13.49 -22.71 -14.38
CA SER A 2 12.18 -22.34 -14.92
C SER A 2 12.26 -20.96 -15.56
N LEU A 3 11.85 -20.87 -16.82
CA LEU A 3 11.59 -19.60 -17.48
C LEU A 3 10.63 -18.79 -16.60
N ILE A 4 11.08 -17.63 -16.13
CA ILE A 4 10.21 -16.62 -15.55
C ILE A 4 9.32 -16.19 -16.73
N ASN A 5 8.10 -16.73 -16.76
CA ASN A 5 7.07 -16.26 -17.66
C ASN A 5 6.80 -14.81 -17.23
N ILE A 6 7.31 -13.84 -18.00
CA ILE A 6 6.95 -12.43 -17.85
C ILE A 6 5.48 -12.39 -18.26
N ASN A 7 4.58 -12.54 -17.30
CA ASN A 7 3.17 -12.34 -17.54
C ASN A 7 3.01 -10.84 -17.88
N ASN A 8 2.85 -10.54 -19.18
CA ASN A 8 2.53 -9.20 -19.70
C ASN A 8 1.19 -8.64 -19.18
N ASN A 9 0.54 -9.36 -18.26
CA ASN A 9 -0.75 -9.00 -17.70
C ASN A 9 -0.64 -8.13 -16.42
N SER A 10 0.51 -7.47 -16.21
CA SER A 10 0.67 -6.52 -15.10
C SER A 10 -0.05 -5.21 -15.39
N PHE A 11 -0.55 -4.55 -14.35
CA PHE A 11 -1.20 -3.25 -14.46
C PHE A 11 -0.74 -2.31 -13.35
N THR A 12 -0.79 -1.01 -13.62
CA THR A 12 -0.37 0.02 -12.66
C THR A 12 -1.58 0.77 -12.14
N VAL A 13 -1.63 0.99 -10.83
CA VAL A 13 -2.74 1.66 -10.16
C VAL A 13 -2.26 2.71 -9.17
N ASN A 14 -3.18 3.59 -8.80
CA ASN A 14 -3.16 4.31 -7.54
C ASN A 14 -4.24 3.75 -6.61
N LEU A 15 -3.97 3.81 -5.30
CA LEU A 15 -4.92 3.46 -4.26
C LEU A 15 -5.25 4.71 -3.44
N TYR A 16 -6.51 4.81 -3.01
CA TYR A 16 -7.00 5.88 -2.16
C TYR A 16 -7.88 5.31 -1.04
N VAL A 17 -7.93 6.00 0.08
CA VAL A 17 -8.84 5.70 1.19
C VAL A 17 -9.45 7.03 1.65
N ASP A 18 -10.77 7.10 1.71
CA ASP A 18 -11.51 8.32 2.11
C ASP A 18 -11.06 9.58 1.36
N GLY A 19 -10.80 9.46 0.05
CA GLY A 19 -10.33 10.54 -0.82
C GLY A 19 -8.82 10.82 -0.74
N LEU A 20 -8.13 10.33 0.29
CA LEU A 20 -6.70 10.53 0.47
C LEU A 20 -5.88 9.49 -0.28
N PRO A 21 -4.81 9.90 -0.98
CA PRO A 21 -3.95 8.96 -1.68
C PRO A 21 -3.12 8.12 -0.72
N VAL A 22 -2.96 6.84 -1.06
CA VAL A 22 -1.97 5.97 -0.43
C VAL A 22 -0.58 6.37 -0.95
N VAL A 23 0.34 6.61 -0.03
CA VAL A 23 1.71 7.03 -0.30
C VAL A 23 2.70 6.24 0.56
N LEU A 24 3.97 6.25 0.15
CA LEU A 24 5.05 5.78 1.00
C LEU A 24 5.35 6.81 2.09
N SER A 25 5.67 6.37 3.32
CA SER A 25 6.05 7.28 4.41
C SER A 25 7.19 8.22 3.99
N GLN A 26 8.18 7.72 3.24
CA GLN A 26 9.23 8.57 2.66
C GLN A 26 8.70 9.75 1.83
N GLN A 27 7.66 9.54 1.01
CA GLN A 27 7.07 10.62 0.19
C GLN A 27 6.43 11.69 1.07
N ARG A 28 5.61 11.25 2.03
CA ARG A 28 4.91 12.11 2.98
C ARG A 28 5.90 12.93 3.81
N LEU A 29 6.93 12.29 4.37
CA LEU A 29 7.97 12.98 5.16
C LEU A 29 8.76 13.99 4.31
N LYS A 30 9.12 13.66 3.06
CA LYS A 30 9.76 14.60 2.14
C LYS A 30 8.87 15.80 1.81
N GLN A 31 7.56 15.61 1.71
CA GLN A 31 6.61 16.71 1.54
C GLN A 31 6.52 17.57 2.81
N ARG A 32 6.45 16.95 3.99
CA ARG A 32 6.43 17.65 5.28
C ARG A 32 7.64 18.57 5.47
N LEU A 33 8.84 18.15 5.04
CA LEU A 33 10.04 19.02 5.08
C LEU A 33 9.97 20.26 4.17
N ARG A 34 9.07 20.28 3.18
CA ARG A 34 8.85 21.43 2.30
C ARG A 34 7.83 22.42 2.87
N ASP A 35 7.12 22.06 3.92
CA ASP A 35 6.18 22.95 4.59
C ASP A 35 6.95 24.10 5.26
N SER A 36 6.70 25.33 4.80
CA SER A 36 7.30 26.54 5.36
C SER A 36 6.97 26.79 6.84
N ARG A 37 5.91 26.15 7.35
CA ARG A 37 5.44 26.31 8.74
C ARG A 37 6.01 25.24 9.69
N ILE A 38 6.84 24.32 9.20
CA ILE A 38 7.44 23.30 10.05
C ILE A 38 8.37 23.94 11.09
N ILE A 39 8.14 23.62 12.37
CA ILE A 39 9.01 24.11 13.45
C ILE A 39 10.30 23.29 13.52
N ARG A 40 11.36 23.86 14.11
CA ARG A 40 12.69 23.25 14.13
C ARG A 40 12.72 21.85 14.75
N GLN A 41 11.94 21.62 15.80
CA GLN A 41 11.85 20.32 16.46
C GLN A 41 11.18 19.27 15.55
N GLU A 42 10.01 19.59 14.98
CA GLU A 42 9.33 18.72 14.02
C GLU A 42 10.21 18.39 12.81
N ARG A 43 10.98 19.37 12.33
CA ARG A 43 11.92 19.17 11.23
C ARG A 43 12.96 18.11 11.58
N LEU A 44 13.56 18.19 12.78
CA LEU A 44 14.54 17.20 13.24
C LEU A 44 13.91 15.81 13.34
N ASP A 45 12.70 15.71 13.89
CA ASP A 45 11.98 14.44 14.00
C ASP A 45 11.70 13.81 12.63
N VAL A 46 11.33 14.62 11.64
CA VAL A 46 11.13 14.18 10.25
C VAL A 46 12.44 13.76 9.60
N GLU A 47 13.53 14.51 9.80
CA GLU A 47 14.86 14.15 9.28
C GLU A 47 15.37 12.82 9.86
N VAL A 48 15.17 12.60 11.17
CA VAL A 48 15.48 11.33 11.84
C VAL A 48 14.63 10.19 11.29
N ALA A 49 13.33 10.41 11.11
CA ALA A 49 12.42 9.41 10.55
C ALA A 49 12.78 9.04 9.10
N LEU A 50 13.21 10.01 8.28
CA LEU A 50 13.68 9.76 6.91
C LEU A 50 15.00 8.99 6.83
N ALA A 51 15.85 9.14 7.85
CA ALA A 51 17.12 8.41 7.93
C ALA A 51 16.94 6.96 8.40
N SER A 52 15.81 6.63 9.04
CA SER A 52 15.50 5.28 9.50
C SER A 52 14.62 4.54 8.49
N ARG A 53 15.01 3.30 8.15
CA ARG A 53 14.23 2.44 7.26
C ARG A 53 12.81 2.22 7.78
N GLU A 54 12.67 1.93 9.08
CA GLU A 54 11.38 1.75 9.75
C GLU A 54 10.50 3.01 9.73
N GLY A 55 11.11 4.19 9.59
CA GLY A 55 10.41 5.46 9.49
C GLY A 55 9.93 5.78 8.07
N SER A 56 10.54 5.19 7.04
CA SER A 56 10.36 5.60 5.65
C SER A 56 9.78 4.54 4.72
N ASP A 57 9.85 3.25 5.06
CA ASP A 57 9.49 2.15 4.15
C ASP A 57 8.03 1.69 4.21
N PHE A 58 7.25 2.14 5.18
CA PHE A 58 5.85 1.70 5.34
C PHE A 58 4.85 2.51 4.50
N LEU A 59 3.75 1.86 4.12
CA LEU A 59 2.61 2.53 3.47
C LEU A 59 1.78 3.33 4.48
N THR A 60 1.42 4.55 4.09
CA THR A 60 0.60 5.50 4.86
C THR A 60 -0.44 6.16 3.95
N LEU A 61 -1.39 6.87 4.55
CA LEU A 61 -2.14 7.90 3.83
C LEU A 61 -1.34 9.19 3.76
N ALA A 62 -1.57 9.96 2.70
CA ALA A 62 -1.06 11.29 2.56
C ALA A 62 -1.73 12.27 3.53
N ASP A 63 -1.12 13.44 3.72
CA ASP A 63 -1.68 14.46 4.60
C ASP A 63 -2.79 15.27 3.89
N HIS A 64 -2.74 15.34 2.55
CA HIS A 64 -3.71 16.07 1.72
C HIS A 64 -4.19 15.25 0.50
N GLU A 65 -5.36 15.61 -0.03
CA GLU A 65 -5.98 14.93 -1.18
C GLU A 65 -5.22 15.17 -2.50
N ASP A 66 -4.51 16.31 -2.60
CA ASP A 66 -3.73 16.72 -3.77
C ASP A 66 -2.29 16.18 -3.76
N ASP A 67 -1.91 15.46 -2.70
CA ASP A 67 -0.61 14.81 -2.62
C ASP A 67 -0.45 13.76 -3.73
N LYS A 68 0.78 13.62 -4.24
CA LYS A 68 1.04 12.71 -5.36
C LYS A 68 0.90 11.25 -4.91
N PRO A 69 -0.06 10.47 -5.46
CA PRO A 69 -0.27 9.09 -5.07
C PRO A 69 0.91 8.20 -5.45
N LEU A 70 1.14 7.14 -4.67
CA LEU A 70 2.09 6.09 -5.01
C LEU A 70 1.58 5.26 -6.18
N LEU A 71 2.44 5.05 -7.17
CA LEU A 71 2.17 4.12 -8.27
C LEU A 71 2.53 2.71 -7.81
N LEU A 72 1.58 1.80 -7.98
CA LEU A 72 1.72 0.40 -7.61
C LEU A 72 1.49 -0.48 -8.83
N ARG A 73 2.49 -1.30 -9.17
CA ARG A 73 2.39 -2.31 -10.23
C ARG A 73 1.96 -3.64 -9.64
N PHE A 74 0.80 -4.10 -10.06
CA PHE A 74 0.25 -5.41 -9.72
C PHE A 74 0.68 -6.41 -10.78
N THR A 75 1.50 -7.38 -10.39
CA THR A 75 1.94 -8.47 -11.27
C THR A 75 1.26 -9.77 -10.85
N PRO A 76 0.43 -10.39 -11.71
CA PRO A 76 -0.27 -11.61 -11.35
C PRO A 76 0.68 -12.79 -11.22
N GLN A 77 0.55 -13.53 -10.11
CA GLN A 77 1.23 -14.78 -9.81
C GLN A 77 0.18 -15.83 -9.42
N GLY A 78 -0.35 -16.55 -10.42
CA GLY A 78 -1.50 -17.43 -10.23
C GLY A 78 -2.78 -16.62 -9.96
N ASN A 79 -3.43 -16.88 -8.82
CA ASN A 79 -4.64 -16.14 -8.38
C ASN A 79 -4.32 -14.98 -7.41
N LYS A 80 -3.05 -14.67 -7.21
CA LYS A 80 -2.56 -13.63 -6.31
C LYS A 80 -1.74 -12.61 -7.09
N TYR A 81 -1.37 -11.52 -6.45
CA TYR A 81 -0.52 -10.48 -6.98
C TYR A 81 0.73 -10.32 -6.14
N VAL A 82 1.84 -10.12 -6.82
CA VAL A 82 3.00 -9.45 -6.24
C VAL A 82 2.88 -7.97 -6.59
N ILE A 83 2.98 -7.10 -5.58
CA ILE A 83 2.80 -5.66 -5.76
C ILE A 83 4.15 -4.98 -5.62
N GLN A 84 4.54 -4.21 -6.63
CA GLN A 84 5.75 -3.41 -6.63
C GLN A 84 5.42 -1.92 -6.60
N THR A 85 6.25 -1.14 -5.96
CA THR A 85 6.20 0.31 -6.05
C THR A 85 6.92 0.80 -7.30
N ILE A 86 6.39 1.86 -7.92
CA ILE A 86 7.06 2.61 -8.99
C ILE A 86 7.32 4.00 -8.45
N LEU A 87 8.56 4.28 -8.10
CA LEU A 87 8.97 5.53 -7.45
C LEU A 87 10.30 6.01 -8.03
N LYS A 88 10.66 7.28 -7.84
CA LYS A 88 12.03 7.71 -8.09
C LYS A 88 12.83 7.66 -6.78
N GLY A 89 13.83 6.79 -6.69
CA GLY A 89 14.77 6.73 -5.56
C GLY A 89 14.85 5.35 -4.91
N ASP A 90 15.14 5.33 -3.60
CA ASP A 90 15.57 4.13 -2.85
C ASP A 90 14.55 2.99 -2.78
N TYR A 91 13.28 3.30 -3.03
CA TYR A 91 12.19 2.33 -3.00
C TYR A 91 11.66 1.98 -4.37
N ASP A 92 12.28 2.46 -5.46
CA ASP A 92 11.83 2.07 -6.80
C ASP A 92 11.91 0.56 -6.99
N GLN A 93 10.86 -0.01 -7.58
CA GLN A 93 10.71 -1.46 -7.80
C GLN A 93 10.72 -2.31 -6.51
N GLY A 94 10.63 -1.69 -5.34
CA GLY A 94 10.49 -2.37 -4.07
C GLY A 94 9.16 -3.10 -3.96
N TYR A 95 9.13 -4.20 -3.22
CA TYR A 95 8.01 -5.12 -3.12
C TYR A 95 7.22 -4.88 -1.84
N LEU A 96 5.89 -4.86 -1.93
CA LEU A 96 5.05 -4.81 -0.73
C LEU A 96 5.21 -6.10 0.07
N ALA A 97 5.37 -5.95 1.38
CA ALA A 97 5.61 -7.01 2.34
C ALA A 97 4.90 -6.69 3.66
N ILE A 98 4.69 -7.72 4.49
CA ILE A 98 4.17 -7.57 5.85
C ILE A 98 5.32 -7.73 6.85
N SER A 99 5.54 -6.72 7.69
CA SER A 99 6.58 -6.77 8.72
C SER A 99 6.24 -7.83 9.78
N GLN A 100 7.22 -8.64 10.19
CA GLN A 100 6.96 -9.74 11.12
C GLN A 100 6.56 -9.27 12.53
N SER A 101 7.18 -8.19 13.00
CA SER A 101 6.98 -7.64 14.34
C SER A 101 5.73 -6.76 14.41
N ALA A 102 5.70 -5.68 13.64
CA ALA A 102 4.66 -4.66 13.71
C ALA A 102 3.43 -4.98 12.84
N ARG A 103 3.51 -5.98 11.96
CA ARG A 103 2.46 -6.37 11.01
C ARG A 103 2.07 -5.26 10.03
N HIS A 104 2.88 -4.20 9.93
CA HIS A 104 2.71 -3.10 8.97
C HIS A 104 2.98 -3.57 7.54
N VAL A 105 2.25 -2.99 6.59
CA VAL A 105 2.58 -3.09 5.16
C VAL A 105 3.74 -2.14 4.85
N PHE A 106 4.83 -2.70 4.35
CA PHE A 106 6.04 -1.96 4.03
C PHE A 106 6.64 -2.36 2.69
N VAL A 107 7.60 -1.57 2.21
CA VAL A 107 8.34 -1.81 0.98
C VAL A 107 9.67 -2.47 1.32
N GLY A 108 9.78 -3.75 0.97
CA GLY A 108 10.98 -4.55 1.14
C GLY A 108 11.62 -4.95 -0.19
N ASP A 109 12.68 -5.74 -0.09
CA ASP A 109 13.32 -6.39 -1.25
C ASP A 109 12.48 -7.56 -1.74
N VAL A 110 12.76 -8.08 -2.94
CA VAL A 110 12.02 -9.20 -3.56
C VAL A 110 11.92 -10.43 -2.65
N ALA A 111 12.96 -10.72 -1.87
CA ALA A 111 12.99 -11.87 -0.95
C ALA A 111 11.97 -11.76 0.19
N LEU A 112 11.49 -10.55 0.48
CA LEU A 112 10.49 -10.25 1.51
C LEU A 112 9.09 -10.05 0.92
N GLY A 113 8.96 -10.03 -0.41
CA GLY A 113 7.71 -9.73 -1.09
C GLY A 113 6.58 -10.68 -0.70
N SER A 114 5.48 -10.10 -0.20
CA SER A 114 4.26 -10.85 0.10
C SER A 114 3.38 -10.97 -1.15
N GLN A 115 2.53 -11.99 -1.16
CA GLN A 115 1.47 -12.11 -2.15
C GLN A 115 0.16 -11.54 -1.61
N PHE A 116 -0.56 -10.80 -2.44
CA PHE A 116 -1.81 -10.15 -2.08
C PHE A 116 -2.96 -10.65 -2.96
N THR A 117 -4.16 -10.71 -2.41
CA THR A 117 -5.39 -10.90 -3.17
C THR A 117 -6.17 -9.59 -3.21
N LEU A 118 -6.83 -9.34 -4.35
CA LEU A 118 -7.82 -8.28 -4.48
C LEU A 118 -9.19 -8.90 -4.21
N VAL A 119 -9.93 -8.29 -3.29
CA VAL A 119 -11.30 -8.69 -2.95
C VAL A 119 -12.23 -7.58 -3.43
N LYS A 120 -13.18 -7.92 -4.30
CA LYS A 120 -14.29 -7.06 -4.74
C LYS A 120 -15.59 -7.69 -4.24
N HIS A 121 -16.70 -6.94 -4.21
CA HIS A 121 -18.03 -7.48 -3.88
C HIS A 121 -18.28 -8.80 -4.63
N ASP A 122 -18.55 -9.87 -3.89
CA ASP A 122 -18.75 -11.25 -4.37
C ASP A 122 -17.58 -11.92 -5.12
N VAL A 123 -16.37 -11.35 -5.10
CA VAL A 123 -15.18 -11.89 -5.77
C VAL A 123 -13.95 -11.84 -4.87
N GLU A 124 -13.56 -12.98 -4.29
CA GLU A 124 -12.43 -13.07 -3.34
C GLU A 124 -11.03 -13.00 -3.98
N ASN A 125 -10.92 -13.26 -5.29
CA ASN A 125 -9.64 -13.25 -6.03
C ASN A 125 -9.80 -12.49 -7.34
N ALA A 126 -10.17 -11.22 -7.24
CA ALA A 126 -10.46 -10.37 -8.38
C ALA A 126 -9.25 -10.25 -9.32
N ARG A 127 -9.49 -10.54 -10.58
CA ARG A 127 -8.55 -10.37 -11.69
C ARG A 127 -8.65 -8.96 -12.26
N PHE A 128 -7.67 -8.55 -13.06
CA PHE A 128 -7.76 -7.29 -13.79
C PHE A 128 -9.05 -7.19 -14.63
N SER A 129 -9.50 -8.31 -15.22
CA SER A 129 -10.76 -8.39 -15.97
C SER A 129 -12.01 -8.07 -15.17
N ASP A 130 -11.94 -8.19 -13.84
CA ASP A 130 -13.07 -7.97 -12.93
C ASP A 130 -13.10 -6.50 -12.43
N LEU A 131 -12.08 -5.72 -12.78
CA LEU A 131 -12.00 -4.30 -12.47
C LEU A 131 -12.77 -3.50 -13.51
N ASP A 132 -13.65 -2.62 -13.03
CA ASP A 132 -14.40 -1.74 -13.91
C ASP A 132 -13.47 -0.72 -14.60
N LYS A 133 -13.91 -0.14 -15.72
CA LYS A 133 -13.13 0.89 -16.44
C LYS A 133 -12.94 2.19 -15.64
N GLY A 134 -13.58 2.33 -14.47
CA GLY A 134 -13.52 3.48 -13.56
C GLY A 134 -13.01 3.12 -12.16
N PRO A 135 -13.11 4.03 -11.19
CA PRO A 135 -12.72 3.77 -9.81
C PRO A 135 -13.44 2.54 -9.25
N CYS A 136 -12.70 1.57 -8.73
CA CYS A 136 -13.23 0.33 -8.20
C CYS A 136 -12.96 0.25 -6.70
N HIS A 137 -13.97 -0.12 -5.91
CA HIS A 137 -13.79 -0.38 -4.48
C HIS A 137 -13.29 -1.81 -4.30
N VAL A 138 -12.15 -1.95 -3.63
CA VAL A 138 -11.49 -3.25 -3.40
C VAL A 138 -10.93 -3.30 -1.98
N ALA A 139 -10.90 -4.48 -1.38
CA ALA A 139 -10.05 -4.76 -0.24
C ALA A 139 -8.79 -5.50 -0.71
N LEU A 140 -7.70 -5.35 0.04
CA LEU A 140 -6.51 -6.16 -0.11
C LEU A 140 -6.45 -7.18 1.03
N ALA A 141 -5.99 -8.39 0.74
CA ALA A 141 -5.63 -9.35 1.77
C ALA A 141 -4.23 -9.91 1.52
N ALA A 142 -3.40 -9.94 2.56
CA ALA A 142 -2.09 -10.55 2.54
C ALA A 142 -2.21 -12.07 2.68
N GLU A 143 -1.39 -12.78 1.90
CA GLU A 143 -1.24 -14.24 1.91
C GLU A 143 -2.54 -15.03 1.66
N GLY A 144 -3.62 -14.35 1.25
CA GLY A 144 -4.93 -14.91 0.93
C GLY A 144 -5.83 -15.17 2.13
N ARG A 145 -5.53 -14.62 3.32
CA ARG A 145 -6.36 -14.80 4.52
C ARG A 145 -6.52 -13.54 5.37
N ASN A 146 -5.47 -12.73 5.43
CA ASN A 146 -5.42 -11.60 6.36
C ASN A 146 -5.79 -10.32 5.62
N ALA A 147 -6.98 -9.80 5.90
CA ALA A 147 -7.40 -8.53 5.34
C ALA A 147 -6.45 -7.40 5.80
N ILE A 148 -6.28 -6.39 4.95
CA ILE A 148 -5.56 -5.18 5.33
C ILE A 148 -6.51 -4.25 6.08
N TYR A 149 -6.03 -3.66 7.16
CA TYR A 149 -6.73 -2.72 8.03
C TYR A 149 -5.99 -1.39 8.04
N LEU A 150 -6.74 -0.30 8.16
CA LEU A 150 -6.20 1.03 8.45
C LEU A 150 -6.09 1.18 9.96
N ALA A 151 -4.90 1.52 10.44
CA ALA A 151 -4.62 1.81 11.83
C ALA A 151 -4.15 3.26 11.97
N SER A 152 -4.40 3.84 13.14
CA SER A 152 -4.00 5.21 13.47
C SER A 152 -3.41 5.27 14.87
N GLU A 153 -2.19 5.79 14.98
CA GLU A 153 -1.47 5.92 16.24
C GLU A 153 -0.69 7.23 16.25
N ASN A 154 -0.89 8.06 17.28
CA ASN A 154 -0.23 9.38 17.42
C ASN A 154 -0.36 10.25 16.16
N GLY A 155 -1.54 10.22 15.51
CA GLY A 155 -1.82 10.95 14.27
C GLY A 155 -1.14 10.38 13.01
N LYS A 156 -0.38 9.29 13.12
CA LYS A 156 0.16 8.56 11.97
C LYS A 156 -0.83 7.48 11.55
N ARG A 157 -1.09 7.41 10.24
CA ARG A 157 -1.93 6.38 9.64
C ARG A 157 -1.04 5.35 8.96
N TYR A 158 -1.31 4.08 9.13
CA TYR A 158 -0.55 3.01 8.50
C TYR A 158 -1.43 1.78 8.28
N PHE A 159 -0.99 0.89 7.40
CA PHE A 159 -1.74 -0.31 7.05
C PHE A 159 -1.18 -1.55 7.75
N LYS A 160 -2.06 -2.41 8.28
CA LYS A 160 -1.70 -3.66 8.97
C LYS A 160 -2.45 -4.84 8.39
N ASP A 161 -1.89 -6.04 8.45
CA ASP A 161 -2.61 -7.28 8.11
C ASP A 161 -3.29 -7.94 9.32
N VAL A 162 -3.36 -7.22 10.44
CA VAL A 162 -4.04 -7.63 11.66
C VAL A 162 -4.97 -6.51 12.12
N ASP A 163 -6.10 -6.87 12.73
CA ASP A 163 -7.02 -5.88 13.30
C ASP A 163 -6.28 -5.08 14.39
N PRO A 164 -6.13 -3.74 14.22
CA PRO A 164 -5.45 -2.91 15.22
C PRO A 164 -6.23 -2.82 16.54
N ASN A 165 -7.52 -3.13 16.55
CA ASN A 165 -8.40 -3.04 17.71
C ASN A 165 -8.92 -4.43 18.13
N MET A 166 -8.01 -5.36 18.44
CA MET A 166 -8.36 -6.64 19.07
C MET A 166 -8.84 -6.45 20.52
N SER A 167 -9.95 -5.74 20.72
CA SER A 167 -10.72 -5.90 21.95
C SER A 167 -11.61 -7.12 21.78
N GLN A 168 -11.77 -7.97 22.80
CA GLN A 168 -12.70 -9.12 22.75
C GLN A 168 -14.19 -8.71 22.72
N HIS A 169 -14.47 -7.44 22.43
CA HIS A 169 -15.79 -6.87 22.29
C HIS A 169 -16.05 -6.60 20.82
N ASP A 170 -16.95 -7.38 20.22
CA ASP A 170 -17.31 -7.31 18.78
C ASP A 170 -17.72 -5.91 18.30
N ALA A 171 -18.13 -5.02 19.22
CA ALA A 171 -18.48 -3.64 18.92
C ALA A 171 -17.31 -2.75 18.49
N PHE A 172 -16.05 -3.20 18.66
CA PHE A 172 -14.85 -2.43 18.31
C PHE A 172 -13.93 -3.12 17.30
N ASN A 173 -14.28 -4.32 16.83
CA ASN A 173 -13.53 -4.98 15.75
C ASN A 173 -13.59 -4.08 14.51
N ASN A 174 -12.42 -3.75 13.97
CA ASN A 174 -12.35 -2.81 12.86
C ASN A 174 -12.75 -3.51 11.55
N THR A 175 -13.34 -2.77 10.63
CA THR A 175 -13.59 -3.29 9.29
C THR A 175 -12.31 -3.25 8.47
N PRO A 176 -12.05 -4.24 7.59
CA PRO A 176 -10.99 -4.15 6.60
C PRO A 176 -11.07 -2.84 5.82
N VAL A 177 -9.91 -2.26 5.51
CA VAL A 177 -9.90 -1.01 4.73
C VAL A 177 -10.38 -1.28 3.30
N THR A 178 -11.30 -0.44 2.84
CA THR A 178 -11.73 -0.42 1.44
C THR A 178 -10.92 0.62 0.70
N PHE A 179 -10.15 0.18 -0.29
CA PHE A 179 -9.41 1.05 -1.18
C PHE A 179 -10.26 1.41 -2.39
N VAL A 180 -10.18 2.65 -2.83
CA VAL A 180 -10.54 3.03 -4.19
C VAL A 180 -9.33 2.81 -5.08
N LEU A 181 -9.42 1.84 -5.97
CA LEU A 181 -8.40 1.51 -6.95
C LEU A 181 -8.68 2.27 -8.26
N LYS A 182 -7.69 3.03 -8.71
CA LYS A 182 -7.72 3.74 -10.00
C LYS A 182 -6.62 3.20 -10.89
N VAL A 183 -7.01 2.59 -12.01
CA VAL A 183 -6.07 2.08 -13.01
C VAL A 183 -5.42 3.24 -13.77
N ILE A 184 -4.10 3.25 -13.82
CA ILE A 184 -3.27 4.26 -14.50
C ILE A 184 -2.72 3.72 -15.81
N ASP A 185 -2.26 2.46 -15.78
CA ASP A 185 -1.77 1.76 -16.94
C ASP A 185 -2.36 0.35 -16.97
N ARG A 186 -2.79 -0.08 -18.16
CA ARG A 186 -3.47 -1.35 -18.36
C ARG A 186 -2.47 -2.39 -18.87
N PRO A 187 -2.74 -3.68 -18.68
CA PRO A 187 -1.92 -4.68 -19.30
C PRO A 187 -1.98 -4.56 -20.83
N GLU A 188 -0.86 -4.79 -21.50
CA GLU A 188 -0.82 -4.81 -22.96
C GLU A 188 -1.75 -5.93 -23.45
N GLU A 189 -2.79 -5.56 -24.20
CA GLU A 189 -3.63 -6.53 -24.90
C GLU A 189 -2.76 -7.23 -25.95
N GLY A 190 -2.40 -8.48 -25.68
CA GLY A 190 -1.71 -9.35 -26.64
C GLY A 190 -2.64 -9.88 -27.72
#